data_AF-A0A2J4P3E1-F1
#
_entry.id   AF-A0A2J4P3E1-F1
#
_cell.length_a   1.000
_cell.length_b   1.000
_cell.length_c   1.000
_cell.angle_alpha   90.00
_cell.angle_beta   90.00
_cell.angle_gamma   90.00
#
_symmetry.space_group_name_H-M   'P 1'
#
loop_
_entity.id
_entity.type
_entity.pdbx_description
1 polymer ?
#
loop_
_entity_poly.entity_id
_entity_poly.type
_entity_poly.pdbx_seq_one_letter_code
_entity_poly.pdbx_strand_id
1 'polypeptide(L)'
;MTHPIIEALQVNEAQFVALRRRFHQQPEIGFEEHKTSEEVARLLGEWGYQVHRGLAGTGVVGTLRVGEGKKRLGLRADMDALPMQEM
;
A
#
# COMPACT_ATOMS: atom_id res chain seq x y z
N MET A 1 29.34 -0.71 -1.27
CA MET A 1 28.46 0.34 -1.80
C MET A 1 27.05 -0.21 -1.80
N THR A 2 26.11 0.50 -1.18
CA THR A 2 24.69 0.14 -1.16
C THR A 2 24.06 0.33 -2.53
N HIS A 3 23.05 -0.47 -2.87
CA HIS A 3 22.35 -0.33 -4.14
C HIS A 3 21.52 0.97 -4.15
N PRO A 4 21.46 1.77 -5.23
CA PRO A 4 20.78 3.08 -5.24
C PRO A 4 19.31 3.04 -4.76
N ILE A 5 18.60 1.95 -5.03
CA ILE A 5 17.22 1.75 -4.54
C ILE A 5 17.18 1.66 -3.00
N ILE A 6 18.15 1.02 -2.37
CA ILE A 6 18.20 0.89 -0.91
C ILE A 6 18.42 2.26 -0.27
N GLU A 7 19.29 3.08 -0.86
CA GLU A 7 19.52 4.46 -0.40
C GLU A 7 18.25 5.31 -0.53
N ALA A 8 17.54 5.19 -1.66
CA ALA A 8 16.26 5.87 -1.86
C ALA A 8 15.19 5.43 -0.84
N LEU A 9 15.15 4.14 -0.47
CA LEU A 9 14.23 3.63 0.55
C LEU A 9 14.56 4.17 1.95
N GLN A 10 15.85 4.23 2.31
CA GLN A 10 16.31 4.76 3.59
C GLN A 10 15.94 6.24 3.78
N VAL A 11 16.06 7.06 2.73
CA VAL A 11 15.66 8.48 2.79
C VAL A 11 14.16 8.65 3.10
N ASN A 12 13.33 7.69 2.71
CA ASN A 12 11.87 7.72 2.93
C ASN A 12 11.41 6.92 4.16
N GLU A 13 12.33 6.36 4.96
CA GLU A 13 12.02 5.48 6.09
C GLU A 13 11.04 6.13 7.08
N ALA A 14 11.30 7.39 7.46
CA ALA A 14 10.46 8.12 8.41
C ALA A 14 9.00 8.24 7.95
N GLN A 15 8.78 8.44 6.65
CA GLN A 15 7.45 8.51 6.06
C GLN A 15 6.72 7.16 6.15
N PHE A 16 7.39 6.06 5.83
CA PHE A 16 6.80 4.73 5.92
C PHE A 16 6.54 4.30 7.37
N VAL A 17 7.40 4.69 8.31
CA VAL A 17 7.16 4.48 9.75
C VAL A 17 5.92 5.25 10.21
N ALA A 18 5.75 6.49 9.79
CA ALA A 18 4.55 7.28 10.10
C ALA A 18 3.28 6.65 9.52
N LEU A 19 3.33 6.18 8.27
CA LEU A 19 2.22 5.49 7.61
C LEU A 19 1.82 4.21 8.37
N ARG A 20 2.81 3.39 8.76
CA ARG A 20 2.59 2.18 9.58
C ARG A 20 1.89 2.52 10.89
N ARG A 21 2.33 3.56 11.59
CA ARG A 21 1.72 4.00 12.85
C ARG A 21 0.28 4.46 12.65
N ARG A 22 -0.02 5.15 11.55
CA ARG A 22 -1.38 5.60 11.22
C ARG A 22 -2.32 4.43 10.98
N PHE A 23 -1.92 3.44 10.18
CA PHE A 23 -2.76 2.24 9.96
C PHE A 23 -2.97 1.45 11.25
N HIS A 24 -1.92 1.32 12.07
CA HIS A 24 -2.01 0.62 13.34
C HIS A 24 -2.93 1.31 14.36
N GLN A 25 -3.03 2.65 14.34
CA GLN A 25 -3.93 3.39 15.22
C GLN A 25 -5.42 3.25 14.86
N GLN A 26 -5.72 2.81 13.63
CA GLN A 26 -7.08 2.65 13.14
C GLN A 26 -7.22 1.29 12.42
N PRO A 27 -7.07 0.18 13.16
CA PRO A 27 -7.16 -1.14 12.56
C PRO A 27 -8.59 -1.40 12.07
N GLU A 28 -8.71 -1.94 10.86
CA GLU A 28 -9.98 -2.36 10.27
C GLU A 28 -9.93 -3.87 10.02
N ILE A 29 -11.01 -4.58 10.35
CA ILE A 29 -11.08 -6.03 10.20
C ILE A 29 -11.36 -6.45 8.76
N GLY A 30 -11.13 -7.73 8.46
CA GLY A 30 -11.39 -8.35 7.17
C GLY A 30 -12.71 -7.92 6.54
N PHE A 31 -12.65 -7.43 5.30
CA PHE A 31 -13.76 -6.92 4.47
C PHE A 31 -14.37 -5.56 4.88
N GLU A 32 -13.84 -4.91 5.93
CA GLU A 32 -14.29 -3.61 6.42
C GLU A 32 -13.21 -2.51 6.34
N GLU A 33 -12.13 -2.75 5.60
CA GLU A 33 -10.95 -1.89 5.46
C GLU A 33 -11.19 -0.66 4.56
N HIS A 34 -12.31 0.03 4.75
CA HIS A 34 -12.74 1.13 3.90
C HIS A 34 -11.76 2.31 3.94
N LYS A 35 -11.31 2.73 5.13
CA LYS A 35 -10.40 3.87 5.29
C LYS A 35 -8.99 3.51 4.85
N THR A 36 -8.55 2.29 5.17
CA THR A 36 -7.23 1.78 4.79
C THR A 36 -7.14 1.63 3.28
N SER A 37 -8.16 1.05 2.64
CA SER A 37 -8.30 0.97 1.18
C SER A 37 -8.29 2.35 0.52
N GLU A 38 -8.99 3.33 1.11
CA GLU A 38 -9.00 4.71 0.59
C GLU A 38 -7.64 5.38 0.66
N GLU A 39 -6.94 5.26 1.78
CA GLU A 39 -5.61 5.84 1.94
C GLU A 39 -4.60 5.18 0.98
N VAL A 40 -4.64 3.86 0.83
CA VAL A 40 -3.77 3.13 -0.11
C VAL A 40 -4.05 3.54 -1.55
N ALA A 41 -5.31 3.64 -1.94
CA ALA A 41 -5.69 4.12 -3.26
C ALA A 41 -5.23 5.56 -3.53
N ARG A 42 -5.35 6.45 -2.53
CA ARG A 42 -4.89 7.83 -2.60
C ARG A 42 -3.37 7.90 -2.83
N LEU A 43 -2.59 7.20 -2.01
CA LEU A 43 -1.13 7.16 -2.11
C LEU A 43 -0.65 6.58 -3.44
N LEU A 44 -1.25 5.47 -3.90
CA LEU A 44 -0.92 4.89 -5.21
C LEU A 44 -1.21 5.88 -6.35
N GLY A 45 -2.32 6.61 -6.28
CA GLY A 45 -2.65 7.65 -7.25
C GLY A 45 -1.63 8.78 -7.26
N GLU A 46 -1.22 9.26 -6.09
CA GLU A 46 -0.17 10.29 -5.95
C GLU A 46 1.20 9.85 -6.47
N TRP A 47 1.50 8.55 -6.38
CA TRP A 47 2.72 7.97 -6.93
C TRP A 47 2.64 7.65 -8.43
N GLY A 48 1.52 7.97 -9.08
CA GLY A 48 1.35 7.84 -10.53
C GLY A 48 0.89 6.46 -11.01
N TYR A 49 0.34 5.63 -10.13
CA TYR A 49 -0.26 4.35 -10.51
C TYR A 49 -1.67 4.56 -11.09
N GLN A 50 -2.04 3.72 -12.05
CA GLN A 50 -3.45 3.52 -12.38
C GLN A 50 -4.09 2.65 -11.29
N VAL A 51 -5.08 3.20 -10.59
CA VAL A 51 -5.69 2.55 -9.42
C VAL A 51 -7.06 1.97 -9.77
N HIS A 52 -7.22 0.68 -9.49
CA HIS A 52 -8.51 -0.03 -9.52
C HIS A 52 -8.95 -0.34 -8.09
N ARG A 53 -10.20 -0.03 -7.75
CA ARG A 53 -10.80 -0.18 -6.41
C ARG A 53 -12.05 -1.05 -6.47
N GLY A 54 -12.55 -1.46 -5.31
CA GLY A 54 -13.82 -2.21 -5.19
C GLY A 54 -13.68 -3.71 -5.47
N LEU A 55 -12.47 -4.24 -5.46
CA LEU A 55 -12.21 -5.65 -5.70
C LEU A 55 -12.52 -6.44 -4.43
N ALA A 56 -13.51 -7.34 -4.48
CA ALA A 56 -13.99 -8.06 -3.30
C ALA A 56 -14.37 -7.14 -2.11
N GLY A 57 -14.90 -5.95 -2.41
CA GLY A 57 -15.27 -4.94 -1.41
C GLY A 57 -14.21 -3.84 -1.27
N THR A 58 -13.12 -4.13 -0.56
CA THR A 58 -12.10 -3.14 -0.15
C THR A 58 -10.78 -3.27 -0.90
N GLY A 59 -10.62 -4.29 -1.75
CA GLY A 59 -9.37 -4.55 -2.47
C GLY A 59 -8.98 -3.43 -3.45
N VAL A 60 -7.67 -3.18 -3.52
CA VAL A 60 -7.04 -2.17 -4.38
C VAL A 60 -5.94 -2.82 -5.22
N VAL A 61 -5.90 -2.48 -6.51
CA VAL A 61 -4.80 -2.86 -7.42
C VAL A 61 -4.25 -1.60 -8.08
N GLY A 62 -2.97 -1.31 -7.81
CA GLY A 62 -2.21 -0.27 -8.50
C GLY A 62 -1.39 -0.87 -9.65
N THR A 63 -1.53 -0.32 -10.85
CA THR A 63 -0.72 -0.70 -12.02
C THR A 63 0.17 0.46 -12.45
N LEU A 64 1.49 0.24 -12.44
CA LEU A 64 2.46 1.14 -13.06
C LEU A 64 3.00 0.48 -14.33
N ARG A 65 2.89 1.19 -15.46
CA ARG A 65 3.43 0.76 -16.75
C ARG A 65 4.63 1.63 -17.10
N VAL A 66 5.77 0.99 -17.34
CA VAL A 66 6.98 1.65 -17.86
C VAL A 66 7.31 1.04 -19.21
N GLY A 67 7.24 1.84 -20.28
CA GLY A 67 7.44 1.40 -21.66
C GLY A 67 6.36 0.44 -22.18
N GLU A 68 6.67 -0.23 -23.30
CA GLU A 68 5.72 -1.09 -24.06
C GLU A 68 5.98 -2.60 -23.89
N GLY A 69 6.82 -2.97 -22.92
CA GLY A 69 7.16 -4.37 -22.66
C GLY A 69 5.94 -5.23 -22.26
N LYS A 70 6.02 -6.54 -22.56
CA LYS A 70 4.96 -7.51 -22.23
C LYS A 70 5.14 -8.21 -20.87
N LYS A 71 6.32 -8.09 -20.24
CA LYS A 71 6.60 -8.69 -18.93
C LYS A 71 5.80 -7.98 -17.83
N ARG A 72 5.41 -8.72 -16.79
CA ARG A 72 4.65 -8.22 -15.64
C ARG A 72 5.22 -8.79 -14.35
N LEU A 73 5.25 -7.99 -13.29
CA LEU A 73 5.60 -8.40 -11.93
C LEU A 73 4.47 -7.96 -11.00
N GLY A 74 3.98 -8.86 -10.15
CA GLY A 74 2.97 -8.58 -9.14
C GLY A 74 3.58 -8.58 -7.75
N LEU A 75 3.21 -7.58 -6.94
CA LEU A 75 3.51 -7.50 -5.52
C LEU A 75 2.18 -7.50 -4.77
N ARG A 76 2.07 -8.26 -3.68
CA ARG A 76 0.87 -8.36 -2.85
C ARG A 76 1.23 -8.08 -1.40
N ALA A 77 0.41 -7.24 -0.76
CA ALA A 77 0.43 -6.99 0.67
C ALA A 77 -1.03 -7.00 1.17
N ASP A 78 -1.24 -7.55 2.36
CA ASP A 78 -2.54 -7.57 3.03
C ASP A 78 -2.67 -6.35 3.95
N MET A 79 -3.91 -5.94 4.24
CA MET A 79 -4.22 -4.68 4.94
C MET A 79 -5.12 -4.87 6.16
N ASP A 80 -5.70 -6.07 6.33
CA ASP A 80 -6.67 -6.35 7.38
C ASP A 80 -6.00 -6.54 8.74
N ALA A 81 -6.72 -6.13 9.78
CA ALA A 81 -6.38 -6.38 11.16
C ALA A 81 -7.14 -7.59 11.72
N LEU A 82 -6.65 -8.09 12.84
CA LEU A 82 -7.31 -9.16 13.59
C LEU A 82 -8.32 -8.58 14.59
N PRO A 83 -9.42 -9.30 14.88
CA PRO A 83 -10.40 -8.90 15.89
C PRO A 83 -9.86 -9.16 17.31
N MET A 84 -8.89 -8.34 17.73
CA MET A 84 -8.27 -8.41 19.05
C MET A 84 -7.90 -7.02 19.56
N GLN A 85 -7.87 -6.87 20.89
CA GLN A 85 -7.37 -5.65 21.51
C GLN A 85 -5.86 -5.60 21.34
N GLU A 86 -5.36 -4.53 20.73
CA GLU A 86 -3.93 -4.24 20.66
C GLU A 86 -3.44 -3.76 22.04
N MET A 87 -2.33 -4.32 22.54
CA MET A 87 -1.73 -4.00 23.85
C MET A 87 -0.73 -2.87 23.76
#